data_AF-A0A1E4H6Q9-F1
#
_entry.id   AF-A0A1E4H6Q9-F1
#
_cell.length_a   1.000
_cell.length_b   1.000
_cell.length_c   1.000
_cell.angle_alpha   90.00
_cell.angle_beta   90.00
_cell.angle_gamma   90.00
#
_symmetry.space_group_name_H-M   'P 1'
#
loop_
_entity.id
_entity.type
_entity.pdbx_description
1 polymer ?
#
loop_
_entity_poly.entity_id
_entity_poly.type
_entity_poly.pdbx_seq_one_letter_code
_entity_poly.pdbx_strand_id
1 'polypeptide(L)'
;MKEVKAFIHRGRVVDVIHALADAGFRYLSVSDVKGLLTALSEQEQSYSIEMGERVIKQVKLLVFCEDDQAERAVQLIRLHGRTGQSVAGWVYQSTVDQAWPIDGRVDND
;
A
#
# COMPACT_ATOMS: atom_id res chain seq x y z
N MET A 1 -14.55 -9.02 6.26
CA MET A 1 -13.32 -8.68 5.51
C MET A 1 -13.03 -7.19 5.57
N LYS A 2 -11.74 -6.84 5.44
CA LYS A 2 -11.26 -5.45 5.33
C LYS A 2 -10.43 -5.25 4.08
N GLU A 3 -10.44 -4.00 3.60
CA GLU A 3 -9.44 -3.48 2.68
C GLU A 3 -8.50 -2.55 3.46
N VAL A 4 -7.22 -2.85 3.45
CA VAL A 4 -6.16 -1.95 3.91
C VAL A 4 -5.50 -1.33 2.70
N LYS A 5 -5.66 -0.02 2.54
CA LYS A 5 -5.15 0.78 1.43
C LYS A 5 -3.99 1.63 1.89
N ALA A 6 -2.83 1.48 1.28
CA ALA A 6 -1.64 2.23 1.63
C ALA A 6 -1.05 2.98 0.43
N PHE A 7 -0.57 4.19 0.69
CA PHE A 7 0.26 4.97 -0.22
C PHE A 7 1.67 4.99 0.34
N ILE A 8 2.57 4.30 -0.34
CA ILE A 8 3.90 3.96 0.17
C ILE A 8 4.95 4.60 -0.74
N HIS A 9 6.03 5.09 -0.14
CA HIS A 9 7.20 5.53 -0.89
C HIS A 9 7.75 4.40 -1.78
N ARG A 10 8.11 4.69 -3.04
CA ARG A 10 8.50 3.63 -4.01
C ARG A 10 9.67 2.78 -3.53
N GLY A 11 10.63 3.38 -2.82
CA GLY A 11 11.79 2.69 -2.26
C GLY A 11 11.48 1.73 -1.09
N ARG A 12 10.25 1.70 -0.57
CA ARG A 12 9.86 0.83 0.56
C ARG A 12 8.86 -0.27 0.17
N VAL A 13 8.29 -0.22 -1.03
CA VAL A 13 7.22 -1.13 -1.42
C VAL A 13 7.63 -2.60 -1.37
N VAL A 14 8.87 -2.91 -1.75
CA VAL A 14 9.37 -4.30 -1.78
C VAL A 14 9.44 -4.87 -0.37
N ASP A 15 10.00 -4.13 0.58
CA ASP A 15 10.08 -4.52 1.99
C ASP A 15 8.69 -4.77 2.58
N VAL A 16 7.72 -3.91 2.24
CA VAL A 16 6.33 -4.05 2.70
C VAL A 16 5.65 -5.28 2.10
N ILE A 17 5.81 -5.54 0.80
CA ILE A 17 5.23 -6.71 0.13
C ILE A 17 5.79 -8.00 0.71
N HIS A 18 7.11 -8.10 0.89
CA HIS A 18 7.73 -9.28 1.49
C HIS A 18 7.22 -9.51 2.91
N ALA A 19 7.18 -8.48 3.76
CA ALA A 19 6.71 -8.61 5.13
C ALA A 19 5.23 -9.05 5.23
N LEU A 20 4.38 -8.62 4.29
CA LEU A 20 2.99 -9.06 4.19
C LEU A 20 2.89 -10.51 3.69
N ALA A 21 3.66 -10.88 2.67
CA ALA A 21 3.67 -12.23 2.13
C ALA A 21 4.17 -13.25 3.17
N ASP A 22 5.26 -12.93 3.88
CA ASP A 22 5.81 -13.75 4.96
C ASP A 22 4.83 -13.92 6.13
N ALA A 23 3.93 -12.95 6.32
CA ALA A 23 2.86 -13.01 7.30
C ALA A 23 1.57 -13.70 6.77
N GLY A 24 1.59 -14.23 5.55
CA GLY A 24 0.48 -15.00 4.97
C GLY A 24 -0.57 -14.18 4.21
N PHE A 25 -0.38 -12.87 4.01
CA PHE A 25 -1.31 -12.06 3.22
C PHE A 25 -1.16 -12.38 1.72
N ARG A 26 -2.23 -12.86 1.07
CA ARG A 26 -2.20 -13.31 -0.33
C ARG A 26 -2.93 -12.40 -1.32
N TYR A 27 -3.96 -11.67 -0.87
CA TYR A 27 -4.76 -10.81 -1.74
C TYR A 27 -4.21 -9.38 -1.76
N LEU A 28 -3.22 -9.16 -2.62
CA LEU A 28 -2.55 -7.87 -2.78
C LEU A 28 -2.81 -7.28 -4.16
N SER A 29 -2.98 -5.97 -4.25
CA SER A 29 -2.97 -5.23 -5.51
C SER A 29 -2.01 -4.05 -5.42
N VAL A 30 -1.21 -3.87 -6.47
CA VAL A 30 -0.12 -2.89 -6.51
C VAL A 30 -0.32 -2.01 -7.75
N SER A 31 -0.27 -0.69 -7.56
CA SER A 31 -0.34 0.27 -8.67
C SER A 31 0.67 1.38 -8.44
N ASP A 32 1.48 1.69 -9.46
CA ASP A 32 2.31 2.89 -9.45
C ASP A 32 1.39 4.13 -9.57
N VAL A 33 1.61 5.12 -8.70
CA VAL A 33 0.82 6.36 -8.65
C VAL A 33 1.73 7.58 -8.48
N LYS A 34 1.23 8.76 -8.89
CA LYS A 34 1.89 10.04 -8.62
C LYS A 34 1.44 10.54 -7.24
N GLY A 35 2.41 10.87 -6.38
CA GLY A 35 2.19 11.43 -5.05
C GLY A 35 2.55 12.91 -4.98
N LEU A 36 1.94 13.61 -4.03
CA LEU A 36 2.23 15.03 -3.71
C LEU A 36 2.92 15.19 -2.34
N LEU A 37 3.33 14.08 -1.71
CA LEU A 37 4.07 14.14 -0.45
C LEU A 37 5.50 14.63 -0.67
N THR A 38 6.13 15.08 0.41
CA THR A 38 7.52 15.51 0.42
C THR A 38 8.45 14.39 -0.07
N ALA A 39 9.26 14.67 -1.08
CA ALA A 39 10.27 13.72 -1.58
C ALA A 39 11.39 13.47 -0.57
N LEU A 40 12.05 12.31 -0.63
CA LEU A 40 13.26 12.06 0.18
C LEU A 40 14.48 12.78 -0.40
N SER A 41 14.47 13.07 -1.69
CA SER A 41 15.51 13.83 -2.38
C SER A 41 14.95 14.64 -3.55
N GLU A 42 15.69 15.64 -4.02
CA GLU A 42 15.33 16.40 -5.23
C GLU A 42 15.27 15.51 -6.48
N GLN A 43 16.04 14.43 -6.52
CA GLN A 43 16.10 13.49 -7.65
C GLN A 43 14.83 12.62 -7.78
N GLU A 44 14.08 12.47 -6.69
CA GLU A 44 12.80 11.77 -6.69
C GLU A 44 11.62 12.64 -7.15
N GLN A 45 11.84 13.95 -7.25
CA GLN A 45 10.83 14.89 -7.75
C GLN A 45 10.88 14.99 -9.26
N SER A 46 9.71 14.91 -9.88
CA SER A 46 9.54 15.19 -11.30
C SER A 46 8.37 16.16 -11.49
N TYR A 47 8.47 17.08 -12.44
CA TYR A 47 7.37 17.98 -12.73
C TYR A 47 6.40 17.28 -13.68
N SER A 48 5.13 17.14 -13.26
CA SER A 48 4.09 16.53 -14.09
C SER A 48 3.36 17.61 -14.86
N ILE A 49 3.60 17.71 -16.17
CA ILE A 49 2.96 18.71 -17.06
C ILE A 49 1.43 18.61 -16.98
N GLU A 50 0.88 17.39 -16.98
CA GLU A 50 -0.56 17.15 -16.88
C GLU A 50 -1.20 17.70 -15.59
N MET A 51 -0.41 17.79 -14.51
CA MET A 51 -0.89 18.25 -13.20
C MET A 51 -0.43 19.67 -12.86
N GLY A 52 0.50 20.23 -13.63
CA GLY A 52 1.13 21.52 -13.32
C GLY A 52 1.90 21.56 -12.00
N GLU A 53 2.32 20.41 -11.46
CA GLU A 53 2.89 20.30 -10.11
C GLU A 53 4.08 19.34 -10.03
N ARG A 54 4.94 19.52 -9.02
CA ARG A 54 5.98 18.55 -8.65
C ARG A 54 5.36 17.33 -7.99
N VAL A 55 5.65 16.17 -8.55
CA VAL A 55 5.18 14.88 -8.07
C VAL A 55 6.34 13.96 -7.73
N ILE A 56 6.08 13.03 -6.83
CA ILE A 56 6.96 11.91 -6.52
C ILE A 56 6.33 10.59 -6.98
N LYS A 57 7.16 9.58 -7.24
CA LYS A 57 6.64 8.22 -7.48
C LYS A 57 6.24 7.59 -6.16
N GLN A 58 4.99 7.16 -6.07
CA GLN A 58 4.48 6.38 -4.96
C GLN A 58 3.88 5.07 -5.47
N VAL A 59 3.63 4.15 -4.55
CA VAL A 59 2.88 2.94 -4.81
C VAL A 59 1.60 2.99 -3.99
N LYS A 60 0.48 2.74 -4.65
CA LYS A 60 -0.77 2.35 -4.00
C LYS A 60 -0.76 0.84 -3.82
N LEU A 61 -0.80 0.38 -2.58
CA LEU A 61 -0.95 -1.02 -2.19
C LEU A 61 -2.34 -1.22 -1.59
N LEU A 62 -3.06 -2.23 -2.07
CA LEU A 62 -4.30 -2.72 -1.45
C LEU A 62 -4.04 -4.11 -0.88
N VAL A 63 -4.52 -4.35 0.33
CA VAL A 63 -4.50 -5.66 1.00
C VAL A 63 -5.92 -6.01 1.39
N PHE A 64 -6.43 -7.14 0.92
CA PHE A 64 -7.72 -7.69 1.32
C PHE A 64 -7.50 -8.82 2.31
N CYS A 65 -8.13 -8.75 3.48
CA CYS A 65 -7.89 -9.70 4.57
C CYS A 65 -9.12 -9.87 5.46
N GLU A 66 -9.05 -10.85 6.36
CA GLU A 66 -10.07 -11.03 7.39
C GLU A 66 -10.04 -9.91 8.43
N ASP A 67 -11.17 -9.75 9.14
CA ASP A 67 -11.37 -8.63 10.06
C ASP A 67 -10.35 -8.58 11.20
N ASP A 68 -9.93 -9.75 11.68
CA ASP A 68 -8.94 -9.94 12.74
C ASP A 68 -7.49 -9.74 12.26
N GLN A 69 -7.24 -9.81 10.96
CA GLN A 69 -5.92 -9.62 10.36
C GLN A 69 -5.62 -8.16 9.99
N ALA A 70 -6.64 -7.31 9.92
CA ALA A 70 -6.50 -5.93 9.42
C ALA A 70 -5.50 -5.10 10.24
N GLU A 71 -5.55 -5.20 11.57
CA GLU A 71 -4.61 -4.49 12.43
C GLU A 71 -3.17 -4.94 12.16
N ARG A 72 -2.96 -6.25 11.98
CA ARG A 72 -1.64 -6.81 11.68
C ARG A 72 -1.11 -6.30 10.34
N ALA A 73 -1.94 -6.22 9.31
CA ALA A 73 -1.57 -5.64 8.02
C ALA A 73 -1.14 -4.17 8.17
N VAL A 74 -1.92 -3.35 8.89
CA VAL A 74 -1.58 -1.95 9.15
C VAL A 74 -0.25 -1.82 9.88
N GLN A 75 0.00 -2.64 10.90
CA GLN A 75 1.25 -2.64 11.66
C GLN A 75 2.46 -2.97 10.77
N LEU A 76 2.37 -4.02 9.93
CA LEU A 76 3.43 -4.40 9.00
C LEU A 76 3.73 -3.29 8.00
N ILE A 77 2.70 -2.73 7.37
CA ILE A 77 2.86 -1.63 6.42
C ILE A 77 3.53 -0.41 7.09
N ARG A 78 3.10 -0.04 8.30
CA ARG A 78 3.68 1.08 9.04
C ARG A 78 5.09 0.83 9.56
N LEU A 79 5.47 -0.42 9.79
CA LEU A 79 6.82 -0.78 10.24
C LEU A 79 7.81 -0.74 9.08
N HIS A 80 7.48 -1.40 7.97
CA HIS A 80 8.36 -1.53 6.81
C HIS A 80 8.28 -0.35 5.83
N GLY A 81 7.20 0.45 5.89
CA GLY A 81 7.01 1.64 5.06
C GLY A 81 7.72 2.90 5.55
N ARG A 82 8.47 2.86 6.66
CA ARG A 82 9.10 4.05 7.26
C ARG A 82 10.23 4.57 6.37
N THR A 83 10.26 5.88 6.13
CA THR A 83 11.37 6.53 5.40
C THR A 83 12.26 7.38 6.30
N GLY A 84 11.85 7.64 7.55
CA GLY A 84 12.51 8.60 8.43
C GLY A 84 11.97 10.03 8.30
N GLN A 85 11.10 10.31 7.31
CA GLN A 85 10.36 11.57 7.23
C GLN A 85 9.23 11.65 8.27
N SER A 86 8.77 12.88 8.55
CA SER A 86 7.63 13.13 9.44
C SER A 86 6.34 12.45 8.96
N VAL A 87 6.10 12.45 7.64
CA VAL A 87 5.00 11.74 6.99
C VAL A 87 5.51 11.06 5.72
N ALA A 88 5.66 9.74 5.78
CA ALA A 88 6.21 8.91 4.70
C ALA A 88 5.15 8.37 3.71
N GLY A 89 3.87 8.54 4.04
CA GLY A 89 2.77 7.86 3.39
C GLY A 89 1.53 7.80 4.28
N TRP A 90 0.49 7.14 3.80
CA TRP A 90 -0.77 6.97 4.51
C TRP A 90 -1.24 5.52 4.44
N VAL A 91 -1.92 5.07 5.48
CA VAL A 91 -2.63 3.79 5.51
C VAL A 91 -4.07 4.07 5.93
N TYR A 92 -5.01 3.58 5.14
CA TYR A 92 -6.44 3.67 5.36
C TYR A 92 -6.99 2.26 5.49
N GLN A 93 -8.09 2.13 6.24
CA GLN A 93 -8.82 0.89 6.39
C GLN A 93 -10.29 1.14 6.07
N SER A 94 -10.89 0.24 5.30
CA SER A 94 -12.33 0.24 4.99
C SER A 94 -12.91 -1.17 5.13
N THR A 95 -14.23 -1.26 5.24
CA THR A 95 -14.95 -2.53 5.22
C THR A 95 -15.05 -3.06 3.80
N VAL A 96 -15.02 -4.38 3.67
CA VAL A 96 -15.42 -5.08 2.44
C VAL A 96 -16.63 -5.89 2.80
N ASP A 97 -17.78 -5.44 2.31
CA ASP A 97 -19.08 -6.02 2.69
C ASP A 97 -19.30 -7.35 1.97
N GLN A 98 -18.84 -7.47 0.73
CA GLN A 98 -18.96 -8.66 -0.10
C GLN A 98 -17.74 -8.81 -1.02
N ALA A 99 -17.35 -10.05 -1.27
CA ALA A 99 -16.31 -10.42 -2.23
C ALA A 99 -16.75 -11.66 -3.02
N TRP A 100 -16.49 -11.67 -4.32
CA TRP A 100 -16.81 -12.79 -5.20
C TRP A 100 -15.56 -13.18 -6.00
N PRO A 101 -15.23 -14.48 -6.11
CA PRO A 101 -14.30 -14.92 -7.12
C PRO A 101 -14.89 -14.68 -8.51
N ILE A 102 -14.05 -14.34 -9.49
CA ILE A 102 -14.47 -14.27 -10.90
C ILE A 102 -14.78 -15.70 -11.39
N ASP A 103 -13.87 -16.63 -11.11
CA ASP A 103 -14.00 -18.07 -11.36
C ASP A 103 -13.36 -18.87 -10.22
N GLY A 104 -13.78 -20.13 -10.05
CA GLY A 104 -13.24 -21.05 -9.04
C GLY A 104 -13.82 -20.85 -7.63
N ARG A 105 -13.26 -21.57 -6.66
CA ARG A 105 -13.59 -21.45 -5.24
C ARG A 105 -12.35 -20.97 -4.49
N VAL A 106 -12.55 -20.08 -3.53
CA VAL A 106 -11.51 -19.75 -2.57
C VAL A 106 -11.46 -20.88 -1.55
N ASP A 107 -10.34 -21.61 -1.52
CA ASP A 107 -10.11 -22.62 -0.50
C ASP A 107 -9.93 -21.91 0.85
N ASN A 108 -10.90 -22.10 1.73
CA ASN A 108 -10.81 -21.70 3.12
C ASN A 108 -10.09 -22.83 3.87
N ASP A 109 -8.75 -22.77 3.91
CA ASP A 109 -7.98 -23.45 4.95
C ASP A 109 -8.14 -22.72 6.28
#